data_AF-A0A1Z3MSC1-F1
#
_entry.id   AF-A0A1Z3MSC1-F1
#
_cell.length_a   1.000
_cell.length_b   1.000
_cell.length_c   1.000
_cell.angle_alpha   90.00
_cell.angle_beta   90.00
_cell.angle_gamma   90.00
#
_symmetry.space_group_name_H-M   'P 1'
#
loop_
_entity.id
_entity.type
_entity.pdbx_description
1 polymer ?
#
loop_
_entity_poly.entity_id
_entity_poly.type
_entity_poly.pdbx_seq_one_letter_code
_entity_poly.pdbx_strand_id
1 'polypeptide(L)'
;MSYLGSKAASGVYQKIIAEMPPHDTYIETHLGSGAVMFHKPLAARTIGIDVDENAFKLTRERWSDMGQTPPKLHLYHGDAVGFLERESFTRHGRVLVYSDPPYLLETRTSRARYRHEYTVADHERLLSCLASLPKNVSVILSGYPSQLYDERLTGWRSKEFQAMTRGGVRTEKIWMNYPEGRAYTHTFAGKDYNDRHRIKRKVERWRAKYAALPPAERLAIMVALNEVDAGQ
;
A
#
# COMPACT_ATOMS: atom_id res chain seq x y z
N MET A 1 -11.24 2.09 -19.35
CA MET A 1 -10.46 3.35 -19.50
C MET A 1 -9.15 3.24 -18.70
N SER A 2 -7.99 3.66 -19.24
CA SER A 2 -6.72 3.59 -18.50
C SER A 2 -6.51 4.86 -17.66
N TYR A 3 -6.36 4.72 -16.34
CA TYR A 3 -6.04 5.84 -15.45
C TYR A 3 -4.55 6.21 -15.54
N LEU A 4 -4.24 7.50 -15.63
CA LEU A 4 -2.86 8.00 -15.70
C LEU A 4 -2.14 7.72 -14.37
N GLY A 5 -0.94 7.14 -14.42
CA GLY A 5 -0.19 6.79 -13.21
C GLY A 5 -0.58 5.44 -12.57
N SER A 6 -1.43 4.64 -13.21
CA SER A 6 -1.83 3.34 -12.68
C SER A 6 -0.65 2.41 -12.37
N LYS A 7 -0.45 2.11 -11.08
CA LYS A 7 0.58 1.18 -10.56
C LYS A 7 0.41 -0.27 -11.05
N ALA A 8 -0.76 -0.61 -11.61
CA ALA A 8 -1.00 -1.92 -12.23
C ALA A 8 -0.14 -2.15 -13.48
N ALA A 9 0.06 -1.11 -14.30
CA ALA A 9 0.72 -1.25 -15.60
C ALA A 9 2.25 -1.39 -15.49
N SER A 10 2.85 -0.92 -14.40
CA SER A 10 4.30 -0.95 -14.17
C SER A 10 4.77 -2.14 -13.34
N GLY A 11 3.86 -2.98 -12.83
CA GLY A 11 4.17 -4.07 -11.89
C GLY A 11 4.65 -3.60 -10.52
N VAL A 12 4.59 -2.29 -10.26
CA VAL A 12 5.10 -1.64 -9.04
C VAL A 12 4.27 -2.00 -7.81
N TYR A 13 2.97 -2.25 -7.97
CA TYR A 13 2.09 -2.62 -6.86
C TYR A 13 2.63 -3.81 -6.06
N GLN A 14 3.31 -4.77 -6.69
CA GLN A 14 3.91 -5.93 -5.99
C GLN A 14 5.02 -5.50 -5.02
N LYS A 15 5.85 -4.53 -5.44
CA LYS A 15 6.94 -4.00 -4.63
C LYS A 15 6.41 -3.22 -3.44
N ILE A 16 5.34 -2.45 -3.64
CA ILE A 16 4.66 -1.71 -2.56
C ILE A 16 4.02 -2.68 -1.56
N ILE A 17 3.27 -3.68 -2.05
CA ILE A 17 2.57 -4.65 -1.20
C ILE A 17 3.54 -5.46 -0.35
N ALA A 18 4.70 -5.82 -0.90
CA ALA A 18 5.74 -6.56 -0.18
C ALA A 18 6.26 -5.80 1.07
N GLU A 19 6.15 -4.48 1.09
CA GLU A 19 6.59 -3.64 2.20
C GLU A 19 5.50 -3.40 3.25
N MET A 20 4.25 -3.78 2.98
CA MET A 20 3.12 -3.49 3.86
C MET A 20 3.20 -4.22 5.20
N PRO A 21 3.06 -3.49 6.33
CA PRO A 21 2.95 -4.10 7.65
C PRO A 21 1.55 -4.69 7.88
N PRO A 22 1.37 -5.63 8.82
CA PRO A 22 0.09 -6.04 9.36
C PRO A 22 -0.82 -4.85 9.69
N HIS A 23 -2.00 -4.81 9.09
CA HIS A 23 -2.98 -3.75 9.26
C HIS A 23 -4.40 -4.30 9.27
N ASP A 24 -5.25 -3.70 10.12
CA ASP A 24 -6.68 -4.00 10.23
C ASP A 24 -7.50 -3.03 9.37
N THR A 25 -7.00 -1.79 9.25
CA THR A 25 -7.57 -0.73 8.42
C THR A 25 -6.57 -0.31 7.34
N TYR A 26 -7.01 -0.30 6.08
CA TYR A 26 -6.24 0.23 4.96
C TYR A 26 -6.85 1.53 4.44
N ILE A 27 -6.01 2.53 4.20
CA ILE A 27 -6.40 3.82 3.65
C ILE A 27 -5.55 4.12 2.42
N GLU A 28 -6.18 4.35 1.28
CA GLU A 28 -5.52 4.81 0.05
C GLU A 28 -5.94 6.26 -0.22
N THR A 29 -5.00 7.19 -0.04
CA THR A 29 -5.30 8.64 -0.07
C THR A 29 -5.51 9.21 -1.47
N HIS A 30 -4.88 8.60 -2.46
CA HIS A 30 -4.92 9.00 -3.87
C HIS A 30 -5.29 7.76 -4.68
N LEU A 31 -6.57 7.36 -4.58
CA LEU A 31 -7.06 6.07 -5.06
C LEU A 31 -6.72 5.80 -6.52
N GLY A 32 -6.96 6.78 -7.40
CA GLY A 32 -6.74 6.66 -8.83
C GLY A 32 -7.34 5.39 -9.43
N SER A 33 -6.50 4.45 -9.88
CA SER A 33 -6.97 3.17 -10.40
C SER A 33 -7.28 2.11 -9.34
N GLY A 34 -6.95 2.34 -8.06
CA GLY A 34 -7.12 1.41 -6.95
C GLY A 34 -6.30 0.13 -7.08
N ALA A 35 -5.22 0.15 -7.88
CA ALA A 35 -4.45 -1.06 -8.19
C ALA A 35 -3.83 -1.70 -6.93
N VAL A 36 -3.33 -0.88 -6.00
CA VAL A 36 -2.72 -1.38 -4.76
C VAL A 36 -3.80 -1.94 -3.83
N MET A 37 -4.87 -1.16 -3.57
CA MET A 37 -6.05 -1.60 -2.81
C MET A 37 -6.56 -2.98 -3.23
N PHE A 38 -6.59 -3.22 -4.55
CA PHE A 38 -7.16 -4.42 -5.15
C PHE A 38 -6.25 -5.65 -5.05
N HIS A 39 -4.94 -5.50 -5.23
CA HIS A 39 -4.02 -6.64 -5.24
C HIS A 39 -3.47 -7.01 -3.85
N LYS A 40 -3.61 -6.11 -2.87
CA LYS A 40 -3.20 -6.42 -1.49
C LYS A 40 -4.22 -7.37 -0.83
N PRO A 41 -3.81 -8.12 0.20
CA PRO A 41 -4.74 -8.86 1.04
C PRO A 41 -5.88 -7.97 1.58
N LEU A 42 -7.06 -8.58 1.78
CA LEU A 42 -8.20 -7.86 2.36
C LEU A 42 -7.88 -7.40 3.79
N ALA A 43 -8.28 -6.16 4.08
CA ALA A 43 -8.28 -5.58 5.41
C ALA A 43 -9.71 -5.58 5.95
N ALA A 44 -9.89 -5.59 7.27
CA ALA A 44 -11.21 -5.58 7.89
C ALA A 44 -12.00 -4.29 7.60
N ARG A 45 -11.28 -3.19 7.34
CA ARG A 45 -11.81 -1.92 6.85
C ARG A 45 -10.91 -1.39 5.73
N THR A 46 -11.54 -0.90 4.67
CA THR A 46 -10.84 -0.28 3.55
C THR A 46 -11.44 1.09 3.28
N ILE A 47 -10.60 2.12 3.19
CA ILE A 47 -10.99 3.51 2.90
C ILE A 47 -10.24 3.95 1.63
N GLY A 48 -10.97 4.39 0.61
CA GLY A 48 -10.41 4.99 -0.60
C GLY A 48 -10.78 6.46 -0.67
N ILE A 49 -9.80 7.32 -0.91
CA ILE A 49 -9.97 8.77 -0.99
C ILE A 49 -9.52 9.22 -2.36
N ASP A 50 -10.31 10.06 -3.00
CA ASP A 50 -9.91 10.73 -4.24
C ASP A 50 -10.71 12.02 -4.45
N VAL A 51 -10.13 12.94 -5.22
CA VAL A 51 -10.80 14.15 -5.72
C VAL A 51 -11.51 13.89 -7.05
N ASP A 52 -11.17 12.81 -7.76
CA ASP A 52 -11.81 12.41 -9.01
C ASP A 52 -12.82 11.29 -8.77
N GLU A 53 -14.11 11.60 -8.89
CA GLU A 53 -15.19 10.62 -8.75
C GLU A 53 -15.06 9.41 -9.70
N ASN A 54 -14.34 9.55 -10.82
CA ASN A 54 -14.10 8.41 -11.72
C ASN A 54 -13.29 7.30 -11.05
N ALA A 55 -12.42 7.62 -10.09
CA ALA A 55 -11.69 6.63 -9.30
C ALA A 55 -12.64 5.69 -8.54
N PHE A 56 -13.76 6.23 -8.04
CA PHE A 56 -14.77 5.44 -7.34
C PHE A 56 -15.55 4.52 -8.27
N LYS A 57 -15.90 4.99 -9.47
CA LYS A 57 -16.57 4.17 -10.49
C LYS A 57 -15.68 2.99 -10.90
N LEU A 58 -14.42 3.27 -11.25
CA LEU A 58 -13.41 2.27 -11.58
C LEU A 58 -13.21 1.25 -10.45
N THR A 59 -13.17 1.71 -9.20
CA THR A 59 -13.00 0.84 -8.04
C THR A 59 -14.19 -0.09 -7.87
N ARG A 60 -15.43 0.42 -7.97
CA ARG A 60 -16.65 -0.39 -7.85
C ARG A 60 -16.79 -1.41 -8.99
N GLU A 61 -16.53 -0.99 -10.22
CA GLU A 61 -16.55 -1.87 -11.40
C GLU A 61 -15.58 -3.04 -11.23
N ARG A 62 -14.33 -2.77 -10.82
CA ARG A 62 -13.33 -3.82 -10.61
C ARG A 62 -13.72 -4.85 -9.55
N TRP A 63 -14.30 -4.41 -8.45
CA TRP A 63 -14.78 -5.32 -7.41
C TRP A 63 -15.94 -6.18 -7.91
N SER A 64 -16.88 -5.56 -8.64
CA SER A 64 -17.98 -6.27 -9.30
C SER A 64 -17.47 -7.34 -10.27
N ASP A 65 -16.49 -7.02 -11.12
CA ASP A 65 -15.93 -7.94 -12.11
C ASP A 65 -15.25 -9.17 -11.48
N MET A 66 -14.72 -9.03 -10.26
CA MET A 66 -14.14 -10.14 -9.50
C MET A 66 -15.15 -10.99 -8.73
N GLY A 67 -16.41 -10.56 -8.65
CA GLY A 67 -17.40 -11.19 -7.77
C GLY A 67 -17.02 -11.09 -6.29
N GLN A 68 -16.26 -10.06 -5.89
CA GLN A 68 -15.82 -9.84 -4.51
C GLN A 68 -16.25 -8.47 -4.03
N THR A 69 -16.62 -8.38 -2.75
CA THR A 69 -16.85 -7.10 -2.07
C THR A 69 -15.97 -7.06 -0.83
N PRO A 70 -15.06 -6.08 -0.70
CA PRO A 70 -14.20 -6.01 0.46
C PRO A 70 -15.05 -5.67 1.70
N PRO A 71 -14.70 -6.23 2.87
CA PRO A 71 -15.42 -5.90 4.09
C PRO A 71 -15.29 -4.40 4.38
N LYS A 72 -16.43 -3.71 4.55
CA LYS A 72 -16.51 -2.31 4.99
C LYS A 72 -15.69 -1.33 4.12
N LEU A 73 -15.98 -1.28 2.82
CA LEU A 73 -15.45 -0.26 1.91
C LEU A 73 -16.10 1.10 2.13
N HIS A 74 -15.28 2.12 2.40
CA HIS A 74 -15.70 3.51 2.45
C HIS A 74 -14.97 4.29 1.36
N LEU A 75 -15.71 5.05 0.57
CA LEU A 75 -15.14 5.92 -0.46
C LEU A 75 -15.43 7.37 -0.07
N TYR A 76 -14.38 8.17 0.04
CA TYR A 76 -14.45 9.57 0.43
C TYR A 76 -14.07 10.46 -0.74
N HIS A 77 -15.00 11.30 -1.18
CA HIS A 77 -14.75 12.29 -2.22
C HIS A 77 -14.21 13.58 -1.58
N GLY A 78 -12.97 13.93 -1.90
CA GLY A 78 -12.36 15.18 -1.45
C GLY A 78 -10.85 15.11 -1.27
N ASP A 79 -10.31 16.16 -0.64
CA ASP A 79 -8.89 16.31 -0.34
C ASP A 79 -8.41 15.24 0.66
N ALA A 80 -7.36 14.51 0.25
CA ALA A 80 -6.69 13.49 1.02
C ALA A 80 -6.18 14.02 2.37
N VAL A 81 -5.50 15.17 2.35
CA VAL A 81 -4.87 15.75 3.53
C VAL A 81 -5.95 16.18 4.52
N GLY A 82 -6.98 16.88 4.02
CA GLY A 82 -8.14 17.26 4.82
C GLY A 82 -8.86 16.08 5.47
N PHE A 83 -8.97 14.93 4.79
CA PHE A 83 -9.51 13.72 5.40
C PHE A 83 -8.63 13.24 6.56
N LEU A 84 -7.32 13.10 6.33
CA LEU A 84 -6.38 12.61 7.34
C LEU A 84 -6.33 13.51 8.59
N GLU A 85 -6.41 14.83 8.41
CA GLU A 85 -6.44 15.80 9.51
C GLU A 85 -7.70 15.69 10.39
N ARG A 86 -8.83 15.25 9.82
CA ARG A 86 -10.12 15.15 10.52
C ARG A 86 -10.39 13.77 11.11
N GLU A 87 -9.79 12.73 10.55
CA GLU A 87 -10.09 11.35 10.90
C GLU A 87 -9.51 10.95 12.26
N SER A 88 -10.31 10.28 13.10
CA SER A 88 -9.82 9.74 14.37
C SER A 88 -9.32 8.31 14.20
N PHE A 89 -8.00 8.12 14.31
CA PHE A 89 -7.36 6.80 14.18
C PHE A 89 -7.48 5.89 15.40
N THR A 90 -8.05 6.38 16.50
CA THR A 90 -8.11 5.67 17.79
C THR A 90 -8.90 4.36 17.73
N ARG A 91 -9.92 4.26 16.86
CA ARG A 91 -10.79 3.08 16.73
C ARG A 91 -10.50 2.23 15.50
N HIS A 92 -9.43 2.52 14.77
CA HIS A 92 -9.10 1.84 13.51
C HIS A 92 -8.10 0.68 13.66
N GLY A 93 -7.71 0.34 14.90
CA GLY A 93 -6.72 -0.72 15.15
C GLY A 93 -5.36 -0.35 14.57
N ARG A 94 -4.69 -1.32 13.92
CA ARG A 94 -3.49 -1.05 13.13
C ARG A 94 -3.87 -0.47 11.78
N VAL A 95 -3.39 0.73 11.47
CA VAL A 95 -3.74 1.44 10.24
C VAL A 95 -2.56 1.45 9.29
N LEU A 96 -2.80 1.14 8.02
CA LEU A 96 -1.86 1.40 6.94
C LEU A 96 -2.42 2.47 6.01
N VAL A 97 -1.70 3.57 5.88
CA VAL A 97 -1.94 4.62 4.88
C VAL A 97 -0.98 4.41 3.72
N TYR A 98 -1.52 4.17 2.53
CA TYR A 98 -0.79 4.26 1.27
C TYR A 98 -1.08 5.63 0.63
N SER A 99 -0.03 6.39 0.38
CA SER A 99 -0.10 7.71 -0.24
C SER A 99 0.68 7.77 -1.53
N ASP A 100 0.00 8.16 -2.61
CA ASP A 100 0.56 8.21 -3.95
C ASP A 100 0.13 9.53 -4.63
N PRO A 101 0.58 10.68 -4.09
CA PRO A 101 0.15 11.99 -4.58
C PRO A 101 0.61 12.21 -6.02
N PRO A 102 -0.01 13.16 -6.77
CA PRO A 102 0.59 13.68 -7.99
C PRO A 102 2.04 14.08 -7.72
N TYR A 103 3.00 13.47 -8.42
CA TYR A 103 4.42 13.69 -8.12
C TYR A 103 4.87 15.13 -8.43
N LEU A 104 5.89 15.59 -7.69
CA LEU A 104 6.53 16.89 -7.88
C LEU A 104 6.85 17.12 -9.35
N LEU A 105 6.34 18.22 -9.91
CA LEU A 105 6.45 18.52 -11.34
C LEU A 105 7.89 18.52 -11.85
N GLU A 106 8.83 19.04 -11.06
CA GLU A 106 10.26 19.11 -11.38
C GLU A 106 10.91 17.73 -11.55
N THR A 107 10.34 16.70 -10.91
CA THR A 107 10.84 15.33 -10.98
C THR A 107 10.23 14.53 -12.15
N ARG A 108 9.30 15.12 -12.92
CA ARG A 108 8.56 14.45 -13.99
C ARG A 108 9.16 14.75 -15.36
N THR A 109 9.40 13.71 -16.15
CA THR A 109 9.79 13.87 -17.57
C THR A 109 8.60 14.13 -18.51
N SER A 110 7.35 14.04 -18.03
CA SER A 110 6.14 14.23 -18.83
C SER A 110 5.38 15.48 -18.40
N ARG A 111 4.95 16.29 -19.38
CA ARG A 111 4.08 17.47 -19.18
C ARG A 111 2.59 17.11 -19.04
N ALA A 112 2.24 15.82 -18.96
CA ALA A 112 0.86 15.39 -18.74
C ALA A 112 0.38 15.83 -17.35
N ARG A 113 -0.47 16.86 -17.32
CA ARG A 113 -1.02 17.41 -16.10
C ARG A 113 -2.06 16.48 -15.51
N TYR A 114 -1.97 16.19 -14.21
CA TYR A 114 -3.11 15.61 -13.50
C TYR A 114 -4.23 16.65 -13.48
N ARG A 115 -5.49 16.22 -13.43
CA ARG A 115 -6.63 17.16 -13.38
C ARG A 115 -6.56 18.08 -12.15
N HIS A 116 -5.93 17.60 -11.08
CA HIS A 116 -5.67 18.31 -9.83
C HIS A 116 -4.17 18.13 -9.50
N GLU A 117 -3.36 19.18 -9.68
CA GLU A 117 -1.91 19.15 -9.41
C GLU A 117 -1.60 19.66 -8.01
N TYR A 118 -0.60 19.07 -7.37
CA TYR A 118 -0.05 19.55 -6.10
C TYR A 118 0.97 20.67 -6.37
N THR A 119 0.87 21.75 -5.60
CA THR A 119 1.94 22.74 -5.45
C THR A 119 2.98 22.24 -4.46
N VAL A 120 4.15 22.90 -4.40
CA VAL A 120 5.17 22.61 -3.37
C VAL A 120 4.57 22.74 -1.96
N ALA A 121 3.73 23.75 -1.72
CA ALA A 121 3.05 23.94 -0.44
C ALA A 121 2.08 22.79 -0.10
N ASP A 122 1.39 22.22 -1.10
CA ASP A 122 0.53 21.05 -0.89
C ASP A 122 1.35 19.81 -0.52
N HIS A 123 2.52 19.63 -1.15
CA HIS A 123 3.47 18.58 -0.76
C HIS A 123 3.96 18.78 0.67
N GLU A 124 4.34 19.98 1.07
CA GLU A 124 4.76 20.25 2.45
C GLU A 124 3.66 20.00 3.47
N ARG A 125 2.42 20.39 3.16
CA ARG A 125 1.24 20.11 4.00
C ARG A 125 1.00 18.61 4.12
N LEU A 126 1.07 17.86 3.01
CA LEU A 126 0.93 16.40 3.02
C LEU A 126 2.02 15.75 3.88
N LEU A 127 3.29 16.11 3.68
CA LEU A 127 4.41 15.53 4.43
C LEU A 127 4.29 15.80 5.93
N SER A 128 3.89 17.02 6.30
CA SER A 128 3.67 17.41 7.70
C SER A 128 2.49 16.65 8.31
N CYS A 129 1.39 16.48 7.56
CA CYS A 129 0.25 15.68 7.97
C CYS A 129 0.67 14.22 8.21
N LEU A 130 1.34 13.58 7.24
CA LEU A 130 1.77 12.19 7.35
C LEU A 130 2.75 11.96 8.50
N ALA A 131 3.66 12.90 8.76
CA ALA A 131 4.61 12.83 9.86
C ALA A 131 3.97 12.99 11.25
N SER A 132 2.83 13.67 11.33
CA SER A 132 2.10 13.90 12.58
C SER A 132 1.06 12.83 12.90
N LEU A 133 0.91 11.81 12.05
CA LEU A 133 -0.05 10.74 12.27
C LEU A 133 0.25 9.93 13.55
N PRO A 134 -0.78 9.40 14.24
CA PRO A 134 -0.60 8.66 15.49
C PRO A 134 0.26 7.39 15.35
N LYS A 135 0.82 6.91 16.47
CA LYS A 135 1.72 5.74 16.51
C LYS A 135 1.13 4.44 15.95
N ASN A 136 -0.19 4.28 15.96
CA ASN A 136 -0.86 3.10 15.38
C ASN A 136 -1.00 3.17 13.85
N VAL A 137 -0.52 4.24 13.23
CA VAL A 137 -0.59 4.48 11.79
C VAL A 137 0.78 4.27 11.16
N SER A 138 0.86 3.24 10.34
CA SER A 138 1.97 3.01 9.42
C SER A 138 1.67 3.71 8.09
N VAL A 139 2.69 4.30 7.48
CA VAL A 139 2.56 5.08 6.23
C VAL A 139 3.55 4.53 5.21
N ILE A 140 3.07 4.37 3.97
CA ILE A 140 3.90 4.21 2.77
C ILE A 140 3.57 5.39 1.87
N LEU A 141 4.55 6.23 1.59
CA LEU A 141 4.46 7.32 0.62
C LEU A 141 5.24 6.95 -0.64
N SER A 142 4.62 7.03 -1.82
CA SER A 142 5.23 6.81 -3.13
C SER A 142 5.59 8.12 -3.82
N GLY A 143 6.69 8.11 -4.58
CA GLY A 143 7.15 9.26 -5.36
C GLY A 143 8.36 8.95 -6.24
N TYR A 144 8.91 10.00 -6.85
CA TYR A 144 10.28 9.97 -7.42
C TYR A 144 11.28 10.46 -6.37
N PRO A 145 12.55 10.03 -6.42
CA PRO A 145 13.60 10.58 -5.57
C PRO A 145 13.56 12.12 -5.55
N SER A 146 13.47 12.70 -4.35
CA SER A 146 13.25 14.13 -4.16
C SER A 146 13.94 14.59 -2.88
N GLN A 147 14.77 15.62 -3.00
CA GLN A 147 15.46 16.24 -1.88
C GLN A 147 14.48 16.78 -0.84
N LEU A 148 13.39 17.43 -1.29
CA LEU A 148 12.34 17.93 -0.40
C LEU A 148 11.76 16.83 0.49
N TYR A 149 11.51 15.65 -0.08
CA TYR A 149 10.94 14.54 0.66
C TYR A 149 11.97 13.94 1.62
N ASP A 150 13.22 13.78 1.18
CA ASP A 150 14.29 13.22 1.99
C ASP A 150 14.61 14.11 3.22
N GLU A 151 14.58 15.43 3.07
CA GLU A 151 14.78 16.37 4.18
C GLU A 151 13.60 16.35 5.16
N ARG A 152 12.36 16.36 4.65
CA ARG A 152 11.14 16.40 5.49
C ARG A 152 10.83 15.08 6.18
N LEU A 153 11.20 13.95 5.60
CA LEU A 153 10.93 12.60 6.14
C LEU A 153 12.17 12.01 6.83
N THR A 154 12.93 12.85 7.53
CA THR A 154 14.09 12.41 8.30
C THR A 154 13.68 11.33 9.31
N GLY A 155 14.41 10.21 9.32
CA GLY A 155 14.13 9.05 10.18
C GLY A 155 13.15 8.02 9.60
N TRP A 156 12.52 8.32 8.46
CA TRP A 156 11.74 7.32 7.73
C TRP A 156 12.70 6.43 6.93
N ARG A 157 12.43 5.12 6.89
CA ARG A 157 13.15 4.24 5.97
C ARG A 157 12.68 4.52 4.55
N SER A 158 13.58 4.35 3.58
CA SER A 158 13.22 4.49 2.17
C SER A 158 13.75 3.33 1.32
N LYS A 159 13.12 3.10 0.17
CA LYS A 159 13.53 2.07 -0.78
C LYS A 159 13.29 2.56 -2.20
N GLU A 160 14.29 2.36 -3.05
CA GLU A 160 14.21 2.69 -4.47
C GLU A 160 14.04 1.44 -5.31
N PHE A 161 13.33 1.57 -6.41
CA PHE A 161 13.17 0.48 -7.37
C PHE A 161 12.90 0.97 -8.78
N GLN A 162 13.34 0.17 -9.75
CA GLN A 162 13.08 0.43 -11.15
C GLN A 162 11.65 0.02 -11.53
N ALA A 163 10.96 0.92 -12.22
CA ALA A 163 9.61 0.76 -12.74
C ALA A 163 9.62 0.98 -14.26
N MET A 164 9.02 0.06 -15.01
CA MET A 164 8.82 0.26 -16.44
C MET A 164 7.60 1.16 -16.65
N THR A 165 7.79 2.30 -17.30
CA THR A 165 6.71 3.21 -17.69
C THR A 165 6.58 3.25 -19.20
N ARG A 166 5.49 3.85 -19.73
CA ARG A 166 5.35 4.09 -21.17
C ARG A 166 6.50 4.93 -21.76
N GLY A 167 7.18 5.75 -20.94
CA GLY A 167 8.31 6.58 -21.32
C GLY A 167 9.68 5.97 -20.99
N GLY A 168 9.75 4.67 -20.75
CA GLY A 168 10.96 3.93 -20.39
C GLY A 168 11.10 3.65 -18.89
N VAL A 169 12.26 3.14 -18.51
CA VAL A 169 12.59 2.81 -17.12
C VAL A 169 12.69 4.09 -16.28
N ARG A 170 12.06 4.08 -15.11
CA ARG A 170 12.10 5.17 -14.13
C ARG A 170 12.42 4.62 -12.75
N THR A 171 13.20 5.38 -11.98
CA THR A 171 13.49 5.09 -10.58
C THR A 171 12.37 5.67 -9.73
N GLU A 172 11.57 4.81 -9.09
CA GLU A 172 10.60 5.21 -8.07
C GLU A 172 11.19 5.01 -6.67
N LYS A 173 10.74 5.80 -5.71
CA LYS A 173 11.12 5.74 -4.30
C LYS A 173 9.87 5.68 -3.42
N ILE A 174 9.95 4.88 -2.37
CA ILE A 174 8.94 4.84 -1.31
C ILE A 174 9.59 5.22 0.02
N TRP A 175 8.85 5.95 0.87
CA TRP A 175 9.22 6.32 2.23
C TRP A 175 8.24 5.72 3.24
N MET A 176 8.76 5.22 4.35
CA MET A 176 7.99 4.44 5.32
C MET A 176 8.37 4.78 6.76
N ASN A 177 7.37 4.99 7.62
CA ASN A 177 7.56 5.45 9.01
C ASN A 177 7.68 4.31 10.05
N TYR A 178 7.92 3.08 9.59
CA TYR A 178 8.02 1.89 10.42
C TYR A 178 9.26 1.08 10.05
N PRO A 179 9.85 0.33 11.01
CA PRO A 179 11.04 -0.47 10.75
C PRO A 179 10.78 -1.58 9.73
N GLU A 180 11.84 -2.06 9.10
CA GLU A 180 11.77 -3.28 8.29
C GLU A 180 11.41 -4.47 9.19
N GLY A 181 10.53 -5.36 8.72
CA GLY A 181 10.39 -6.69 9.35
C GLY A 181 9.04 -7.10 9.94
N ARG A 182 7.90 -6.70 9.38
CA ARG A 182 6.65 -7.48 9.54
C ARG A 182 5.90 -7.49 8.22
N ALA A 183 6.28 -8.32 7.25
CA ALA A 183 5.54 -8.40 5.98
C ALA A 183 4.23 -9.17 6.18
N TYR A 184 3.11 -8.62 5.68
CA TYR A 184 1.75 -9.18 5.82
C TYR A 184 1.60 -10.61 5.25
N THR A 185 2.37 -10.96 4.21
CA THR A 185 2.13 -12.20 3.46
C THR A 185 3.38 -12.76 2.81
N HIS A 186 3.59 -14.06 3.04
CA HIS A 186 4.50 -14.91 2.26
C HIS A 186 4.24 -14.86 0.74
N THR A 187 3.05 -14.42 0.30
CA THR A 187 2.67 -14.32 -1.12
C THR A 187 3.48 -13.26 -1.89
N PHE A 188 3.97 -12.22 -1.20
CA PHE A 188 4.80 -11.16 -1.78
C PHE A 188 6.21 -11.12 -1.18
N ALA A 189 6.49 -11.92 -0.15
CA ALA A 189 7.84 -12.19 0.30
C ALA A 189 8.63 -12.84 -0.85
N GLY A 190 9.70 -12.20 -1.28
CA GLY A 190 10.62 -12.75 -2.27
C GLY A 190 11.34 -11.65 -3.06
N LYS A 191 12.65 -11.79 -3.23
CA LYS A 191 13.51 -10.77 -3.86
C LYS A 191 13.21 -10.60 -5.36
N ASP A 192 12.70 -11.64 -6.01
CA ASP A 192 12.36 -11.67 -7.43
C ASP A 192 11.19 -12.62 -7.74
N TYR A 193 10.80 -12.72 -9.02
CA TYR A 193 9.69 -13.57 -9.49
C TYR A 193 9.88 -15.05 -9.17
N ASN A 194 11.13 -15.55 -9.25
CA ASN A 194 11.46 -16.95 -9.00
C ASN A 194 11.37 -17.27 -7.51
N ASP A 195 11.84 -16.35 -6.67
CA ASP A 195 11.75 -16.46 -5.22
C ASP A 195 10.29 -16.42 -4.75
N ARG A 196 9.46 -15.54 -5.33
CA ARG A 196 8.00 -15.54 -5.09
C ARG A 196 7.34 -16.86 -5.48
N HIS A 197 7.69 -17.43 -6.63
CA HIS A 197 7.19 -18.76 -7.05
C HIS A 197 7.64 -19.89 -6.11
N ARG A 198 8.88 -19.84 -5.63
CA ARG A 198 9.43 -20.78 -4.65
C ARG A 198 8.67 -20.71 -3.34
N ILE A 199 8.42 -19.50 -2.82
CA ILE A 199 7.71 -19.28 -1.56
C ILE A 199 6.24 -19.69 -1.70
N LYS A 200 5.57 -19.34 -2.80
CA LYS A 200 4.20 -19.79 -3.11
C LYS A 200 4.07 -21.32 -3.07
N ARG A 201 4.96 -22.04 -3.77
CA ARG A 201 4.97 -23.52 -3.75
C ARG A 201 5.29 -24.10 -2.37
N LYS A 202 6.10 -23.41 -1.56
CA LYS A 202 6.37 -23.85 -0.18
C LYS A 202 5.11 -23.72 0.67
N VAL A 203 4.40 -22.60 0.57
CA VAL A 203 3.16 -22.33 1.31
C VAL A 203 2.06 -23.30 0.91
N GLU A 204 1.85 -23.54 -0.38
CA GLU A 204 0.84 -24.49 -0.86
C GLU A 204 1.08 -25.90 -0.29
N ARG A 205 2.34 -26.36 -0.29
CA ARG A 205 2.72 -27.65 0.31
C ARG A 205 2.49 -27.66 1.82
N TRP A 206 2.86 -26.61 2.53
CA TRP A 206 2.66 -26.52 3.98
C TRP A 206 1.17 -26.46 4.35
N ARG A 207 0.35 -25.72 3.58
CA ARG A 207 -1.10 -25.68 3.75
C ARG A 207 -1.73 -27.06 3.56
N ALA A 208 -1.34 -27.77 2.50
CA ALA A 208 -1.83 -29.11 2.24
C ALA A 208 -1.46 -30.08 3.36
N LYS A 209 -0.20 -30.02 3.84
CA LYS A 209 0.25 -30.82 4.98
C LYS A 209 -0.52 -30.50 6.27
N TYR A 210 -0.65 -29.21 6.61
CA TYR A 210 -1.34 -28.78 7.82
C TYR A 210 -2.84 -29.12 7.79
N ALA A 211 -3.50 -28.98 6.64
CA ALA A 211 -4.90 -29.32 6.48
C ALA A 211 -5.19 -30.83 6.63
N ALA A 212 -4.21 -31.69 6.35
CA ALA A 212 -4.33 -33.14 6.50
C ALA A 212 -4.17 -33.63 7.95
N LEU A 213 -3.75 -32.77 8.89
CA LEU A 213 -3.52 -33.15 10.28
C LEU A 213 -4.82 -33.19 11.10
N PRO A 214 -4.90 -34.05 12.13
CA PRO A 214 -5.98 -34.03 13.11
C PRO A 214 -6.16 -32.65 13.78
N PRO A 215 -7.37 -32.28 14.22
CA PRO A 215 -7.64 -30.98 14.84
C PRO A 215 -6.72 -30.62 16.03
N ALA A 216 -6.41 -31.59 16.90
CA ALA A 216 -5.55 -31.38 18.06
C ALA A 216 -4.09 -31.05 17.66
N GLU A 217 -3.56 -31.73 16.64
CA GLU A 217 -2.22 -31.48 16.12
C GLU A 217 -2.12 -30.13 15.41
N ARG A 218 -3.17 -29.73 14.68
CA ARG A 218 -3.26 -28.38 14.10
C ARG A 218 -3.17 -27.31 15.19
N LEU A 219 -3.95 -27.46 16.27
CA LEU A 219 -3.92 -26.52 17.40
C LEU A 219 -2.53 -26.45 18.04
N ALA A 220 -1.89 -27.59 18.30
CA ALA A 220 -0.55 -27.64 18.89
C ALA A 220 0.50 -26.95 18.00
N ILE A 221 0.48 -27.21 16.69
CA ILE A 221 1.38 -26.55 15.74
C ILE A 221 1.09 -25.05 15.68
N MET A 222 -0.17 -24.62 15.72
CA MET A 222 -0.52 -23.19 15.71
C MET A 222 0.02 -22.46 16.94
N VAL A 223 -0.06 -23.09 18.12
CA VAL A 223 0.54 -22.54 19.35
C VAL A 223 2.06 -22.42 19.20
N ALA A 224 2.73 -23.48 18.76
CA ALA A 224 4.18 -23.46 18.55
C ALA A 224 4.64 -22.42 17.52
N LEU A 225 3.89 -22.21 16.44
CA LEU A 225 4.18 -21.15 15.45
C LEU A 225 4.01 -19.75 16.06
N ASN A 226 2.96 -19.53 16.85
CA ASN A 226 2.76 -18.24 17.53
C ASN A 226 3.87 -17.95 18.55
N GLU A 227 4.42 -18.96 19.22
CA GLU A 227 5.56 -18.81 20.15
C GLU A 227 6.84 -18.36 19.42
N VAL A 228 7.09 -18.89 18.21
CA VAL A 228 8.23 -18.46 17.37
C VAL A 228 8.09 -16.98 16.96
N ASP A 229 6.88 -16.55 16.62
CA ASP A 229 6.61 -15.16 16.21
C ASP A 229 6.60 -14.17 17.40
N ALA A 230 6.29 -14.63 18.61
CA ALA A 230 6.32 -13.82 19.83
C ALA A 230 7.73 -13.63 20.41
N GLY A 231 8.68 -14.50 20.03
CA GLY A 231 10.08 -14.47 20.47
C GLY A 231 11.01 -13.58 19.64
N GLN A 232 10.50 -12.85 18.64
CA GLN A 232 11.25 -11.92 17.79
C GLN A 232 10.87 -10.45 18.01
#